data_AF-A0A0A9HBL9-F1
#
_entry.id   AF-A0A0A9HBL9-F1
#
_cell.length_a   1.000
_cell.length_b   1.000
_cell.length_c   1.000
_cell.angle_alpha   90.00
_cell.angle_beta   90.00
_cell.angle_gamma   90.00
#
_symmetry.space_group_name_H-M   'P 1'
#
loop_
_entity.id
_entity.type
_entity.pdbx_description
1 polymer ?
#
loop_
_entity_poly.entity_id
_entity_poly.type
_entity_poly.pdbx_seq_one_letter_code
_entity_poly.pdbx_strand_id
1 'polypeptide(L)'
;MQPHVAPQYKHLITIRAGKPKGSLADALKSDPDKVRRLSLSEQQLAKVAEDHGTDIVRFTQRNMLRIYPKGTRVTSSNYNPFLGWVHGAQMVAFNMQGYGRALWLMHGFYKANGGCGYVKKPDFLMQTEPEIFDPRKPQPVKKTLKVKVYMGDGWRMDFKQTHFDQYSPPDFYTRVCRT
;
A
#
# COMPACT_ATOMS: atom_id res chain seq x y z
N MET A 1 14.96 -25.44 10.44
CA MET A 1 15.00 -25.15 11.89
C MET A 1 13.92 -24.12 12.22
N GLN A 2 12.89 -24.47 12.98
CA GLN A 2 12.03 -23.43 13.58
C GLN A 2 12.83 -22.82 14.73
N PRO A 3 13.06 -21.50 14.78
CA PRO A 3 13.73 -20.90 15.91
C PRO A 3 12.91 -21.19 17.16
N HIS A 4 13.57 -21.75 18.19
CA HIS A 4 12.95 -22.04 19.47
C HIS A 4 12.62 -20.71 20.13
N VAL A 5 11.41 -20.19 19.90
CA VAL A 5 10.95 -18.96 20.54
C VAL A 5 10.93 -19.24 22.04
N ALA A 6 11.68 -18.46 22.83
CA ALA A 6 11.67 -18.62 24.28
C ALA A 6 10.22 -18.53 24.78
N PRO A 7 9.75 -19.45 25.64
CA PRO A 7 8.33 -19.59 25.99
C PRO A 7 7.69 -18.27 26.46
N GLN A 8 8.47 -17.43 27.14
CA GLN A 8 8.06 -16.14 27.67
C GLN A 8 7.56 -15.18 26.58
N TYR A 9 8.22 -15.11 25.41
CA TYR A 9 7.81 -14.21 24.32
C TYR A 9 6.48 -14.60 23.66
N LYS A 10 6.07 -15.87 23.77
CA LYS A 10 4.81 -16.34 23.18
C LYS A 10 3.59 -15.69 23.85
N HIS A 11 3.71 -15.31 25.12
CA HIS A 11 2.65 -14.66 25.87
C HIS A 11 2.44 -13.18 25.49
N LEU A 12 3.41 -12.56 24.81
CA LEU A 12 3.30 -11.17 24.33
C LEU A 12 2.60 -11.05 22.97
N ILE A 13 2.35 -12.17 22.27
CA ILE A 13 1.82 -12.16 20.90
C ILE A 13 0.30 -12.33 20.93
N THR A 14 -0.42 -11.22 20.80
CA THR A 14 -1.89 -11.22 20.68
C THR A 14 -2.36 -11.65 19.29
N ILE A 15 -1.82 -11.05 18.22
CA ILE A 15 -2.17 -11.40 16.84
C ILE A 15 -1.06 -12.25 16.23
N ARG A 16 -1.36 -13.52 16.00
CA ARG A 16 -0.37 -14.48 15.49
C ARG A 16 -0.15 -14.32 14.00
N ALA A 17 1.11 -14.44 13.59
CA ALA A 17 1.47 -14.53 12.18
C ALA A 17 1.01 -15.89 11.62
N GLY A 18 0.10 -15.87 10.66
CA GLY A 18 -0.29 -17.05 9.90
C GLY A 18 0.80 -17.40 8.90
N LYS A 19 1.30 -18.64 8.96
CA LYS A 19 2.10 -19.19 7.86
C LYS A 19 1.15 -19.80 6.83
N PRO A 20 1.22 -19.40 5.55
CA PRO A 20 0.47 -20.08 4.50
C PRO A 20 0.86 -21.56 4.51
N LYS A 21 -0.13 -22.44 4.68
CA LYS A 21 0.00 -23.88 4.44
C LYS A 21 -0.80 -24.18 3.18
N GLY A 22 -0.18 -24.74 2.15
CA GLY A 22 -0.84 -24.99 0.85
C GLY A 22 -0.80 -23.78 -0.08
N SER A 23 -1.86 -23.57 -0.85
CA SER A 23 -1.93 -22.49 -1.84
C SER A 23 -2.07 -21.10 -1.19
N LEU A 24 -1.78 -20.05 -1.95
CA LEU A 24 -2.02 -18.67 -1.50
C LEU A 24 -3.51 -18.38 -1.24
N ALA A 25 -4.42 -19.01 -1.99
CA ALA A 25 -5.86 -18.91 -1.76
C ALA A 25 -6.27 -19.53 -0.42
N ASP A 26 -5.68 -20.68 -0.05
CA ASP A 26 -5.93 -21.29 1.27
C ASP A 26 -5.46 -20.39 2.43
N ALA A 27 -4.40 -19.62 2.20
CA ALA A 27 -3.90 -18.65 3.17
C ALA A 27 -4.84 -17.45 3.39
N LEU A 28 -5.76 -17.18 2.47
CA LEU A 28 -6.76 -16.12 2.57
C LEU A 28 -8.08 -16.56 3.19
N LYS A 29 -8.29 -17.87 3.41
CA LYS A 29 -9.46 -18.37 4.14
C LYS A 29 -9.50 -17.75 5.54
N SER A 30 -10.60 -17.11 5.90
CA SER A 30 -10.78 -16.52 7.23
C SER A 30 -11.42 -17.54 8.17
N ASP A 31 -10.86 -17.70 9.36
CA ASP A 31 -11.52 -18.35 10.49
C ASP A 31 -12.35 -17.26 11.21
N PRO A 32 -13.67 -17.42 11.37
CA PRO A 32 -14.51 -16.41 12.01
C PRO A 32 -14.15 -16.17 13.48
N ASP A 33 -13.56 -17.17 14.16
CA ASP A 33 -13.26 -17.12 15.59
C ASP A 33 -11.81 -16.72 15.88
N LYS A 34 -10.99 -16.54 14.83
CA LYS A 34 -9.56 -16.24 14.99
C LYS A 34 -9.09 -15.12 14.06
N VAL A 35 -8.54 -14.07 14.67
CA VAL A 35 -7.80 -13.02 13.96
C VAL A 35 -6.35 -13.46 13.77
N ARG A 36 -5.86 -13.35 12.53
CA ARG A 36 -4.45 -13.59 12.20
C ARG A 36 -3.85 -12.49 11.35
N ARG A 37 -2.52 -12.47 11.28
CA ARG A 37 -1.76 -11.61 10.37
C ARG A 37 -1.11 -12.45 9.27
N LEU A 38 -1.37 -12.14 8.01
CA LEU A 38 -0.66 -12.74 6.86
C LEU A 38 0.42 -11.77 6.36
N SER A 39 1.54 -12.30 5.85
CA SER A 39 2.57 -11.50 5.17
C SER A 39 2.77 -12.01 3.76
N LEU A 40 2.66 -11.13 2.77
CA LEU A 40 2.88 -11.42 1.36
C LEU A 40 3.95 -10.50 0.79
N SER A 41 4.79 -11.02 -0.09
CA SER A 41 5.63 -10.17 -0.93
C SER A 41 4.78 -9.44 -1.97
N GLU A 42 5.29 -8.34 -2.52
CA GLU A 42 4.63 -7.62 -3.62
C GLU A 42 4.25 -8.53 -4.80
N GLN A 43 5.07 -9.55 -5.11
CA GLN A 43 4.82 -10.47 -6.21
C GLN A 43 3.70 -11.44 -5.89
N GLN A 44 3.66 -11.94 -4.64
CA GLN A 44 2.57 -12.79 -4.17
C GLN A 44 1.26 -12.01 -4.15
N LEU A 45 1.30 -10.74 -3.71
CA LEU A 45 0.13 -9.88 -3.76
C LEU A 45 -0.35 -9.69 -5.20
N ALA A 46 0.54 -9.37 -6.15
CA ALA A 46 0.18 -9.16 -7.54
C ALA A 46 -0.52 -10.39 -8.15
N LYS A 47 0.06 -11.58 -7.94
CA LYS A 47 -0.52 -12.84 -8.43
C LYS A 47 -1.91 -13.10 -7.83
N VAL A 48 -2.05 -12.94 -6.53
CA VAL A 48 -3.32 -13.26 -5.85
C VAL A 48 -4.38 -12.18 -6.10
N ALA A 49 -3.98 -10.93 -6.33
CA ALA A 49 -4.88 -9.85 -6.69
C ALA A 49 -5.52 -10.06 -8.07
N GLU A 50 -4.81 -10.70 -8.99
CA GLU A 50 -5.32 -11.07 -10.32
C GLU A 50 -6.41 -12.15 -10.21
N ASP A 51 -6.09 -13.26 -9.56
CA ASP A 51 -6.97 -14.44 -9.49
C ASP A 51 -8.07 -14.31 -8.42
N HIS A 52 -7.73 -13.74 -7.25
CA HIS A 52 -8.51 -13.83 -6.01
C HIS A 52 -8.67 -12.48 -5.28
N GLY A 53 -8.84 -11.37 -6.02
CA GLY A 53 -8.92 -10.02 -5.45
C GLY A 53 -9.99 -9.85 -4.36
N THR A 54 -11.19 -10.40 -4.55
CA THR A 54 -12.28 -10.36 -3.56
C THR A 54 -11.95 -11.12 -2.28
N ASP A 55 -11.17 -12.21 -2.36
CA ASP A 55 -10.79 -12.98 -1.18
C ASP A 55 -9.79 -12.21 -0.32
N ILE A 56 -8.94 -11.37 -0.92
CA ILE A 56 -8.06 -10.46 -0.18
C ILE A 56 -8.89 -9.41 0.57
N VAL A 57 -9.89 -8.81 -0.09
CA VAL A 57 -10.78 -7.84 0.55
C VAL A 57 -11.51 -8.49 1.73
N ARG A 58 -12.11 -9.67 1.52
CA ARG A 58 -12.78 -10.45 2.58
C ARG A 58 -11.83 -10.76 3.74
N PHE A 59 -10.60 -11.18 3.44
CA PHE A 59 -9.59 -11.46 4.46
C PHE A 59 -9.29 -10.22 5.30
N THR A 60 -9.05 -9.07 4.66
CA THR A 60 -8.66 -7.81 5.34
C THR A 60 -9.78 -7.13 6.12
N GLN A 61 -11.02 -7.58 6.00
CA GLN A 61 -12.13 -7.10 6.83
C GLN A 61 -12.01 -7.57 8.28
N ARG A 62 -11.48 -8.79 8.52
CA ARG A 62 -11.31 -9.37 9.87
C ARG A 62 -9.86 -9.61 10.27
N ASN A 63 -8.96 -9.72 9.31
CA ASN A 63 -7.55 -10.06 9.52
C ASN A 63 -6.62 -8.92 9.09
N MET A 64 -5.36 -9.00 9.51
CA MET A 64 -4.34 -8.04 9.10
C MET A 64 -3.49 -8.60 7.95
N LEU A 65 -3.28 -7.80 6.91
CA LEU A 65 -2.41 -8.13 5.80
C LEU A 65 -1.20 -7.20 5.77
N ARG A 66 -0.01 -7.80 5.80
CA ARG A 66 1.27 -7.12 5.61
C ARG A 66 1.85 -7.40 4.24
N ILE A 67 2.18 -6.34 3.51
CA ILE A 67 2.86 -6.40 2.23
C ILE A 67 4.29 -5.88 2.41
N TYR A 68 5.25 -6.53 1.78
CA TYR A 68 6.65 -6.10 1.85
C TYR A 68 7.35 -6.16 0.48
N PRO A 69 8.38 -5.31 0.27
CA PRO A 69 9.15 -5.32 -0.97
C PRO A 69 9.83 -6.68 -1.19
N LYS A 70 9.99 -7.09 -2.45
CA LYS A 70 10.73 -8.30 -2.80
C LYS A 70 12.20 -8.16 -2.39
N GLY A 71 12.79 -9.25 -1.89
CA GLY A 71 14.19 -9.29 -1.47
C GLY A 71 15.22 -8.98 -2.56
N THR A 72 14.87 -9.15 -3.85
CA THR A 72 15.76 -8.81 -4.98
C THR A 72 15.85 -7.31 -5.25
N ARG A 73 15.11 -6.45 -4.50
CA ARG A 73 15.27 -4.99 -4.57
C ARG A 73 16.51 -4.56 -3.78
N VAL A 74 17.68 -4.97 -4.27
CA VAL A 74 18.98 -4.67 -3.67
C VAL A 74 19.23 -3.15 -3.62
N THR A 75 18.69 -2.41 -4.60
CA THR A 75 18.73 -0.94 -4.65
C THR A 75 17.72 -0.25 -3.72
N SER A 76 17.04 -1.00 -2.83
CA SER A 76 16.03 -0.48 -1.90
C SER A 76 14.86 0.28 -2.55
N SER A 77 14.61 0.04 -3.84
CA SER A 77 13.45 0.61 -4.54
C SER A 77 12.12 0.19 -3.88
N ASN A 78 11.09 1.00 -4.07
CA ASN A 78 9.75 0.73 -3.53
C ASN A 78 8.77 0.33 -4.66
N TYR A 79 7.77 -0.47 -4.30
CA TYR A 79 6.71 -0.92 -5.20
C TYR A 79 5.52 0.05 -5.21
N ASN A 80 4.56 -0.13 -6.12
CA ASN A 80 3.33 0.66 -6.09
C ASN A 80 2.44 0.21 -4.91
N PRO A 81 2.22 1.06 -3.89
CA PRO A 81 1.45 0.66 -2.72
C PRO A 81 -0.06 0.58 -2.98
N PHE A 82 -0.54 1.20 -4.06
CA PHE A 82 -1.97 1.30 -4.36
C PHE A 82 -2.62 -0.07 -4.52
N LEU A 83 -1.89 -1.05 -5.08
CA LEU A 83 -2.37 -2.42 -5.21
C LEU A 83 -2.70 -3.05 -3.86
N GLY A 84 -1.92 -2.76 -2.81
CA GLY A 84 -2.22 -3.23 -1.46
C GLY A 84 -3.42 -2.51 -0.85
N TRP A 85 -3.44 -1.17 -0.97
CA TRP A 85 -4.51 -0.34 -0.38
C TRP A 85 -5.88 -0.60 -0.99
N VAL A 86 -5.98 -0.80 -2.32
CA VAL A 86 -7.26 -1.07 -2.99
C VAL A 86 -7.86 -2.42 -2.59
N HIS A 87 -7.02 -3.36 -2.14
CA HIS A 87 -7.44 -4.65 -1.60
C HIS A 87 -7.59 -4.66 -0.07
N GLY A 88 -7.45 -3.50 0.59
CA GLY A 88 -7.66 -3.33 2.03
C GLY A 88 -6.47 -3.69 2.92
N ALA A 89 -5.27 -3.90 2.36
CA ALA A 89 -4.07 -4.19 3.15
C ALA A 89 -3.71 -3.02 4.07
N GLN A 90 -3.58 -3.30 5.37
CA GLN A 90 -3.34 -2.28 6.39
C GLN A 90 -1.85 -2.00 6.60
N MET A 91 -0.98 -2.99 6.38
CA MET A 91 0.45 -2.88 6.66
C MET A 91 1.25 -2.96 5.36
N VAL A 92 1.23 -1.89 4.57
CA VAL A 92 2.03 -1.78 3.33
C VAL A 92 3.42 -1.23 3.69
N ALA A 93 4.43 -2.10 3.74
CA ALA A 93 5.77 -1.75 4.19
C ALA A 93 6.62 -1.15 3.06
N PHE A 94 7.42 -0.14 3.38
CA PHE A 94 8.31 0.57 2.46
C PHE A 94 9.73 0.61 2.98
N ASN A 95 10.69 0.76 2.07
CA ASN A 95 12.05 1.15 2.40
C ASN A 95 12.10 2.67 2.55
N MET A 96 12.15 3.16 3.79
CA MET A 96 12.11 4.60 4.12
C MET A 96 13.40 5.35 3.80
N GLN A 97 14.51 4.64 3.59
CA GLN A 97 15.84 5.18 3.30
C GLN A 97 15.93 5.82 1.90
N GLY A 98 15.00 5.48 1.01
CA GLY A 98 15.02 5.90 -0.38
C GLY A 98 14.32 7.22 -0.64
N TYR A 99 14.18 7.55 -1.92
CA TYR A 99 13.39 8.68 -2.40
C TYR A 99 12.58 8.26 -3.63
N GLY A 100 11.44 8.92 -3.87
CA GLY A 100 10.68 8.76 -5.11
C GLY A 100 9.17 8.57 -4.92
N ARG A 101 8.49 8.32 -6.04
CA ARG A 101 7.02 8.39 -6.17
C ARG A 101 6.26 7.58 -5.11
N ALA A 102 6.69 6.35 -4.82
CA ALA A 102 6.01 5.50 -3.85
C ALA A 102 6.05 6.08 -2.43
N LEU A 103 7.18 6.68 -2.03
CA LEU A 103 7.31 7.36 -0.73
C LEU A 103 6.51 8.67 -0.71
N TRP A 104 6.50 9.43 -1.81
CA TRP A 104 5.65 10.62 -1.91
C TRP A 104 4.17 10.29 -1.75
N LEU A 105 3.70 9.22 -2.39
CA LEU A 105 2.33 8.72 -2.24
C LEU A 105 2.03 8.29 -0.80
N MET A 106 2.95 7.57 -0.17
CA MET A 106 2.84 7.15 1.22
C MET A 106 2.75 8.36 2.17
N HIS A 107 3.67 9.33 2.05
CA HIS A 107 3.63 10.55 2.86
C HIS A 107 2.34 11.35 2.63
N GLY A 108 1.88 11.48 1.38
CA GLY A 108 0.61 12.13 1.05
C GLY A 108 -0.59 11.41 1.66
N PHE A 109 -0.63 10.09 1.58
CA PHE A 109 -1.71 9.26 2.13
C PHE A 109 -1.80 9.38 3.67
N TYR A 110 -0.67 9.25 4.36
CA TYR A 110 -0.63 9.28 5.83
C TYR A 110 -0.63 10.69 6.44
N LYS A 111 -0.56 11.76 5.65
CA LYS A 111 -0.90 13.12 6.11
C LYS A 111 -2.39 13.25 6.48
N ALA A 112 -3.24 12.37 5.96
CA ALA A 112 -4.64 12.29 6.37
C ALA A 112 -4.73 11.97 7.88
N ASN A 113 -5.91 12.23 8.46
CA ASN A 113 -6.18 11.96 9.88
C ASN A 113 -5.12 12.55 10.84
N GLY A 114 -4.68 13.78 10.56
CA GLY A 114 -3.73 14.51 11.40
C GLY A 114 -2.31 13.92 11.43
N GLY A 115 -1.94 13.03 10.51
CA GLY A 115 -0.59 12.49 10.48
C GLY A 115 -0.31 11.39 11.50
N CYS A 116 -1.34 10.81 12.14
CA CYS A 116 -1.15 9.86 13.25
C CYS A 116 -0.66 8.47 12.84
N GLY A 117 -0.47 8.21 11.54
CA GLY A 117 -0.06 6.92 11.00
C GLY A 117 -1.20 5.93 10.75
N TYR A 118 -2.45 6.29 11.06
CA TYR A 118 -3.64 5.47 10.81
C TYR A 118 -4.67 6.22 9.97
N VAL A 119 -5.14 5.60 8.89
CA VAL A 119 -6.19 6.12 8.02
C VAL A 119 -7.34 5.11 7.97
N LYS A 120 -8.56 5.55 8.27
CA LYS A 120 -9.75 4.69 8.22
C LYS A 120 -9.94 4.16 6.79
N LYS A 121 -10.16 2.86 6.65
CA LYS A 121 -10.56 2.28 5.35
C LYS A 121 -11.93 2.85 4.93
N PRO A 122 -12.20 2.97 3.62
CA PRO A 122 -13.55 3.21 3.13
C PRO A 122 -14.52 2.12 3.60
N ASP A 123 -15.79 2.48 3.78
CA ASP A 123 -16.78 1.57 4.36
C ASP A 123 -16.98 0.30 3.51
N PHE A 124 -16.87 0.38 2.19
CA PHE A 124 -16.94 -0.79 1.29
C PHE A 124 -15.77 -1.80 1.45
N LEU A 125 -14.66 -1.40 2.10
CA LEU A 125 -13.57 -2.32 2.47
C LEU A 125 -13.67 -2.83 3.93
N MET A 126 -14.74 -2.47 4.63
CA MET A 126 -15.02 -2.88 6.02
C MET A 126 -16.34 -3.64 6.15
N GLN A 127 -17.32 -3.39 5.29
CA GLN A 127 -18.63 -4.03 5.28
C GLN A 127 -18.52 -5.52 4.92
N THR A 128 -19.26 -6.37 5.63
CA THR A 128 -19.31 -7.84 5.43
C THR A 128 -20.62 -8.32 4.80
N GLU A 129 -21.52 -7.40 4.45
CA GLU A 129 -22.84 -7.60 3.84
C GLU A 129 -22.73 -7.88 2.32
N PRO A 130 -23.75 -8.45 1.65
CA PRO A 130 -23.62 -9.64 0.78
C PRO A 130 -22.71 -9.50 -0.46
N GLU A 131 -22.49 -8.28 -0.95
CA GLU A 131 -21.62 -8.04 -2.10
C GLU A 131 -20.25 -7.50 -1.66
N ILE A 132 -19.22 -8.31 -1.87
CA ILE A 132 -17.85 -7.91 -1.59
C ILE A 132 -17.33 -7.07 -2.74
N PHE A 133 -16.75 -5.92 -2.40
CA PHE A 133 -16.07 -5.07 -3.36
C PHE A 133 -15.01 -5.87 -4.13
N ASP A 134 -15.14 -5.92 -5.46
CA ASP A 134 -14.13 -6.47 -6.35
C ASP A 134 -13.29 -5.33 -6.95
N PRO A 135 -12.01 -5.18 -6.54
CA PRO A 135 -11.12 -4.14 -7.06
C PRO A 135 -10.85 -4.25 -8.56
N ARG A 136 -11.10 -5.41 -9.17
CA ARG A 136 -10.86 -5.67 -10.59
C ARG A 136 -12.01 -5.20 -11.48
N LYS A 137 -13.21 -5.07 -10.91
CA LYS A 137 -14.39 -4.64 -11.68
C LYS A 137 -14.33 -3.13 -11.96
N PRO A 138 -14.63 -2.69 -13.19
CA PRO A 138 -14.75 -1.27 -13.48
C PRO A 138 -15.87 -0.68 -12.64
N GLN A 139 -15.57 0.44 -11.98
CA GLN A 139 -16.52 1.16 -11.14
C GLN A 139 -17.13 2.33 -11.94
N PRO A 140 -18.42 2.63 -11.77
CA PRO A 140 -19.04 3.78 -12.42
C PRO A 140 -18.39 5.08 -11.93
N VAL A 141 -18.29 6.07 -12.83
CA VAL A 141 -17.73 7.38 -12.49
C VAL A 141 -18.70 8.11 -11.56
N LYS A 142 -18.26 8.39 -10.32
CA LYS A 142 -19.05 9.16 -9.35
C LYS A 142 -18.79 10.66 -9.43
N LYS A 143 -17.57 11.06 -9.81
CA LYS A 143 -17.14 12.46 -9.83
C LYS A 143 -16.06 12.67 -10.87
N THR A 144 -16.15 13.80 -11.58
CA THR A 144 -15.16 14.23 -12.56
C THR A 144 -14.33 15.37 -11.97
N LEU A 145 -13.01 15.17 -11.87
CA LEU A 145 -12.06 16.21 -11.47
C LEU A 145 -11.48 16.85 -12.73
N LYS A 146 -11.65 18.17 -12.88
CA LYS A 146 -10.98 18.98 -13.91
C LYS A 146 -9.86 19.76 -13.25
N VAL A 147 -8.63 19.53 -13.69
CA VAL A 147 -7.44 20.26 -13.20
C VAL A 147 -6.91 21.12 -14.35
N LYS A 148 -6.85 22.43 -14.15
CA LYS A 148 -6.21 23.37 -15.08
C LYS A 148 -4.99 23.96 -14.39
N VAL A 149 -3.82 23.71 -14.96
CA VAL A 149 -2.56 24.29 -14.49
C VAL A 149 -2.38 25.63 -15.19
N TYR A 150 -2.24 26.71 -14.42
CA TYR A 150 -2.08 28.05 -14.95
C TYR A 150 -0.62 28.51 -14.96
N MET A 151 0.07 28.38 -13.83
CA MET A 151 1.47 28.76 -13.67
C MET A 151 2.12 27.97 -12.55
N GLY A 152 3.44 27.82 -12.59
CA GLY A 152 4.27 27.36 -11.47
C GLY A 152 5.14 28.51 -10.98
N ASP A 153 5.15 28.76 -9.68
CA ASP A 153 5.99 29.79 -9.05
C ASP A 153 6.79 29.18 -7.88
N GLY A 154 7.88 29.84 -7.48
CA GLY A 154 8.65 29.51 -6.28
C GLY A 154 9.88 28.61 -6.47
N TRP A 155 10.07 27.98 -7.63
CA TRP A 155 11.24 27.13 -7.91
C TRP A 155 12.59 27.86 -7.68
N ARG A 156 12.63 29.17 -7.94
CA ARG A 156 13.82 30.02 -7.72
C ARG A 156 14.22 30.16 -6.25
N MET A 157 13.33 29.83 -5.31
CA MET A 157 13.61 29.87 -3.87
C MET A 157 14.37 28.63 -3.40
N ASP A 158 14.11 27.49 -4.04
CA ASP A 158 14.71 26.21 -3.67
C ASP A 158 16.00 25.91 -4.46
N PHE A 159 16.18 26.52 -5.63
CA PHE A 159 17.30 26.26 -6.53
C PHE A 159 18.04 27.54 -6.94
N LYS A 160 19.38 27.48 -6.90
CA LYS A 160 20.23 28.56 -7.44
C LYS A 160 20.09 28.65 -8.96
N GLN A 161 20.36 29.83 -9.52
CA GLN A 161 20.24 30.07 -10.97
C GLN A 161 21.08 29.09 -11.82
N THR A 162 22.23 28.65 -11.32
CA THR A 162 23.13 27.70 -12.00
C THR A 162 22.90 26.25 -11.61
N HIS A 163 21.78 25.92 -10.95
CA HIS A 163 21.55 24.57 -10.43
C HIS A 163 21.23 23.54 -11.51
N PHE A 164 20.57 23.97 -12.59
CA PHE A 164 20.14 23.10 -13.69
C PHE A 164 21.07 23.24 -14.89
N ASP A 165 21.11 24.43 -15.49
CA ASP A 165 22.02 24.77 -16.57
C ASP A 165 22.89 25.95 -16.19
N GLN A 166 24.12 25.97 -16.71
CA GLN A 166 25.08 27.04 -16.40
C GLN A 166 24.76 28.35 -17.15
N TYR A 167 24.04 28.26 -18.27
CA TYR A 167 23.81 29.38 -19.19
C TYR A 167 22.35 29.58 -19.62
N SER A 168 21.41 28.74 -19.16
CA SER A 168 20.00 28.80 -19.53
C SER A 168 19.08 28.64 -18.32
N PRO A 169 17.89 29.27 -18.32
CA PRO A 169 16.85 28.93 -17.35
C PRO A 169 16.38 27.48 -17.53
N PRO A 170 15.98 26.79 -16.45
CA PRO A 170 15.42 25.45 -16.53
C PRO A 170 14.07 25.39 -17.24
N ASP A 171 13.87 24.34 -18.04
CA ASP A 171 12.57 24.00 -18.62
C ASP A 171 11.74 23.16 -17.65
N PHE A 172 10.63 23.72 -17.15
CA PHE A 172 9.72 23.01 -16.27
C PHE A 172 8.45 22.56 -16.99
N TYR A 173 7.97 21.38 -16.61
CA TYR A 173 6.64 20.91 -16.97
C TYR A 173 5.92 20.39 -15.73
N THR A 174 4.59 20.47 -15.76
CA THR A 174 3.74 19.90 -14.71
C THR A 174 3.05 18.66 -15.24
N ARG A 175 3.08 17.57 -14.45
CA ARG A 175 2.40 16.33 -14.79
C ARG A 175 1.34 16.00 -13.75
N VAL A 176 0.09 15.92 -14.19
CA VAL A 176 -1.01 15.39 -13.39
C VAL A 176 -1.13 13.90 -13.71
N CYS A 177 -0.88 13.04 -12.73
CA CYS A 177 -0.98 11.59 -12.90
C CYS A 177 -2.21 11.05 -12.19
N ARG A 178 -2.85 10.05 -12.79
CA ARG A 178 -3.68 9.11 -12.03
C ARG A 178 -2.74 8.21 -11.21
N THR A 179 -3.10 8.00 -9.95
CA THR A 179 -2.43 7.05 -9.05
C THR A 179 -2.74 5.62 -9.44
#